data_AF-A0A832RXX8-F1
#
_entry.id   AF-A0A832RXX8-F1
#
_cell.length_a   1.000
_cell.length_b   1.000
_cell.length_c   1.000
_cell.angle_alpha   90.00
_cell.angle_beta   90.00
_cell.angle_gamma   90.00
#
_symmetry.space_group_name_H-M   'P 1'
#
loop_
_entity.id
_entity.type
_entity.pdbx_description
1 polymer ?
#
loop_
_entity_poly.entity_id
_entity_poly.type
_entity_poly.pdbx_seq_one_letter_code
_entity_poly.pdbx_strand_id
1 'polypeptide(L)'
;MELGEFIEKTIEEAKRKGVSYEGIEPEQCPVHRFSVESGQCYGRVGKVDWCPVCGNAYCPGCGNHHVLQLSRITGYIQDVSGWNAAKQQELKDRKRYSIQ
;
A
#
# COMPACT_ATOMS: atom_id res chain seq x y z
N MET A 1 -3.31 4.44 -18.69
CA MET A 1 -3.06 5.35 -17.56
C MET A 1 -2.19 4.58 -16.61
N GLU A 2 -1.05 5.15 -16.24
CA GLU A 2 -0.14 4.48 -15.30
C GLU A 2 -0.68 4.61 -13.86
N LEU A 3 -0.33 3.66 -12.99
CA LEU A 3 -0.81 3.63 -11.60
C LEU A 3 -0.48 4.93 -10.84
N GLY A 4 0.72 5.48 -11.05
CA GLY A 4 1.15 6.72 -10.41
C GLY A 4 0.25 7.91 -10.77
N GLU A 5 -0.03 8.08 -12.07
CA GLU A 5 -0.94 9.13 -12.56
C GLU A 5 -2.35 8.98 -11.99
N PHE A 6 -2.84 7.74 -11.87
CA PHE A 6 -4.16 7.48 -11.30
C PHE A 6 -4.23 7.85 -9.82
N ILE A 7 -3.21 7.52 -9.04
CA ILE A 7 -3.12 7.86 -7.61
C ILE A 7 -3.14 9.39 -7.43
N GLU A 8 -2.32 10.12 -8.18
CA GLU A 8 -2.24 11.58 -8.07
C GLU A 8 -3.58 12.25 -8.37
N LYS A 9 -4.23 11.85 -9.47
CA LYS A 9 -5.57 12.35 -9.82
C LYS A 9 -6.61 12.02 -8.76
N THR A 10 -6.56 10.80 -8.19
CA THR A 10 -7.49 10.40 -7.13
C THR A 10 -7.32 11.28 -5.89
N ILE A 11 -6.09 11.60 -5.50
CA ILE A 11 -5.80 12.49 -4.37
C ILE A 11 -6.29 13.91 -4.65
N GLU A 12 -6.08 14.43 -5.86
CA GLU A 12 -6.55 15.75 -6.24
C GLU A 12 -8.08 15.83 -6.27
N GLU A 13 -8.74 14.81 -6.80
CA GLU A 13 -10.20 14.71 -6.76
C GLU A 13 -10.77 14.60 -5.36
N ALA A 14 -10.12 13.81 -4.49
CA ALA A 14 -10.48 13.67 -3.09
C ALA A 14 -10.44 15.04 -2.38
N LYS A 15 -9.37 15.81 -2.59
CA LYS A 15 -9.23 17.18 -2.08
C LYS A 15 -10.33 18.10 -2.62
N ARG A 16 -10.62 18.04 -3.93
CA ARG A 16 -11.66 18.88 -4.56
C ARG A 16 -13.06 18.58 -4.04
N LYS A 17 -13.37 17.30 -3.81
CA LYS A 17 -14.69 16.84 -3.34
C LYS A 17 -14.81 16.89 -1.81
N GLY A 18 -13.71 17.12 -1.08
CA GLY A 18 -13.67 17.07 0.38
C GLY A 18 -13.91 15.67 0.96
N VAL A 19 -13.62 14.62 0.18
CA VAL A 19 -13.82 13.23 0.58
C VAL A 19 -12.48 12.65 1.03
N SER A 20 -12.45 12.02 2.21
CA SER A 20 -11.31 11.21 2.65
C SER A 20 -11.61 9.73 2.41
N TYR A 21 -10.59 9.00 1.97
CA TYR A 21 -10.63 7.55 1.80
C TYR A 21 -9.84 6.82 2.90
N GLU A 22 -9.41 7.52 3.95
CA GLU A 22 -8.69 6.93 5.08
C GLU A 22 -9.58 5.93 5.85
N GLY A 23 -9.07 4.73 6.09
CA GLY A 23 -9.75 3.73 6.92
C GLY A 23 -10.92 3.00 6.26
N ILE A 24 -11.09 3.12 4.94
CA ILE A 24 -12.04 2.28 4.20
C ILE A 24 -11.53 0.84 4.08
N GLU A 25 -12.45 -0.09 3.85
CA GLU A 25 -12.11 -1.48 3.54
C GLU A 25 -11.25 -1.56 2.25
N PRO A 26 -10.22 -2.43 2.20
CA PRO A 26 -9.28 -2.50 1.09
C PRO A 26 -9.92 -2.62 -0.30
N GLU A 27 -11.01 -3.36 -0.42
CA GLU A 27 -11.71 -3.64 -1.68
C GLU A 27 -12.48 -2.41 -2.21
N GLN A 28 -12.83 -1.48 -1.33
CA GLN A 28 -13.58 -0.27 -1.67
C GLN A 28 -12.68 0.86 -2.19
N CYS A 29 -11.36 0.72 -1.97
CA CYS A 29 -10.37 1.70 -2.40
C CYS A 29 -10.41 1.91 -3.92
N PRO A 30 -10.44 3.17 -4.41
CA PRO A 30 -10.37 3.45 -5.84
C PRO A 30 -9.14 2.83 -6.51
N VAL A 31 -8.00 2.81 -5.80
CA VAL A 31 -6.74 2.22 -6.29
C VAL A 31 -6.84 0.69 -6.38
N HIS A 32 -7.54 0.03 -5.46
CA HIS A 32 -7.83 -1.40 -5.57
C HIS A 32 -8.68 -1.69 -6.80
N ARG A 33 -9.81 -0.98 -6.96
CA ARG A 33 -10.72 -1.18 -8.10
C ARG A 33 -10.02 -0.94 -9.43
N PHE A 34 -9.23 0.12 -9.53
CA PHE A 34 -8.39 0.37 -10.68
C PHE A 34 -7.45 -0.81 -10.97
N SER A 35 -6.79 -1.34 -9.95
CA SER A 35 -5.90 -2.50 -10.11
C SER A 35 -6.63 -3.77 -10.55
N VAL A 36 -7.87 -4.00 -10.15
CA VAL A 36 -8.66 -5.18 -10.56
C VAL A 36 -9.06 -5.06 -12.04
N GLU A 37 -9.41 -3.87 -12.50
CA GLU A 37 -9.85 -3.63 -13.88
C GLU A 37 -8.68 -3.55 -14.87
N SER A 38 -7.55 -2.99 -14.45
CA SER A 38 -6.45 -2.63 -15.35
C SER A 38 -5.10 -3.26 -15.02
N GLY A 39 -4.93 -3.84 -13.83
CA GLY A 39 -3.62 -4.25 -13.32
C GLY A 39 -3.23 -5.67 -13.70
N GLN A 40 -2.06 -5.82 -14.32
CA GLN A 40 -1.33 -7.09 -14.34
C GLN A 40 -0.42 -7.16 -13.10
N CYS A 41 -0.66 -8.10 -12.19
CA CYS A 41 0.19 -8.27 -11.01
C CYS A 41 1.49 -8.99 -11.39
N TYR A 42 2.63 -8.36 -11.14
CA TYR A 42 3.96 -8.91 -11.44
C TYR A 42 4.52 -9.85 -10.34
N GLY A 43 3.69 -10.22 -9.35
CA GLY A 43 4.05 -11.16 -8.30
C GLY A 43 4.69 -10.50 -7.08
N ARG A 44 5.95 -10.84 -6.78
CA ARG A 44 6.64 -10.42 -5.55
C ARG A 44 7.32 -9.06 -5.74
N VAL A 45 7.10 -8.17 -4.78
CA VAL A 45 7.78 -6.86 -4.73
C VAL A 45 8.78 -6.86 -3.59
N GLY A 46 9.97 -6.30 -3.82
CA GLY A 46 11.05 -6.22 -2.82
C GLY A 46 10.86 -5.17 -1.71
N LYS A 47 9.69 -4.52 -1.64
CA LYS A 47 9.39 -3.52 -0.61
C LYS A 47 7.96 -3.67 -0.07
N VAL A 48 7.83 -3.36 1.21
CA VAL A 48 6.55 -3.17 1.90
C VAL A 48 6.14 -1.72 1.73
N ASP A 49 4.92 -1.49 1.24
CA ASP A 49 4.40 -0.15 0.93
C ASP A 49 2.94 0.01 1.38
N TRP A 50 2.52 1.27 1.55
CA TRP A 50 1.18 1.64 2.00
C TRP A 50 0.51 2.56 0.99
N CYS A 51 -0.78 2.35 0.77
CA CYS A 51 -1.54 3.11 -0.21
C CYS A 51 -1.63 4.57 0.24
N PRO A 52 -1.21 5.54 -0.59
CA PRO A 52 -1.29 6.96 -0.24
C PRO A 52 -2.72 7.51 -0.22
N VAL A 53 -3.72 6.73 -0.70
CA VAL A 53 -5.13 7.14 -0.73
C VAL A 53 -5.89 6.69 0.51
N CYS A 54 -5.76 5.42 0.91
CA CYS A 54 -6.52 4.87 2.04
C CYS A 54 -5.67 4.41 3.24
N GLY A 55 -4.35 4.34 3.10
CA GLY A 55 -3.43 3.91 4.15
C GLY A 55 -3.27 2.39 4.31
N ASN A 56 -4.07 1.59 3.60
CA ASN A 56 -3.98 0.13 3.64
C ASN A 56 -2.72 -0.39 2.91
N ALA A 57 -2.28 -1.60 3.26
CA ALA A 57 -1.19 -2.26 2.56
C ALA A 57 -1.53 -2.45 1.06
N TYR A 58 -0.58 -2.16 0.18
CA TYR A 58 -0.81 -2.32 -1.26
C TYR A 58 0.46 -2.69 -2.04
N CYS A 59 0.26 -3.18 -3.26
CA CYS A 59 1.32 -3.45 -4.21
C CYS A 59 1.66 -2.15 -4.96
N PRO A 60 2.88 -1.62 -4.83
CA PRO A 60 3.30 -0.39 -5.51
C PRO A 60 3.46 -0.56 -7.03
N GLY A 61 3.45 -1.80 -7.53
CA GLY A 61 3.53 -2.09 -8.97
C GLY A 61 2.18 -2.05 -9.67
N CYS A 62 1.12 -2.56 -9.05
CA CYS A 62 -0.21 -2.67 -9.70
C CYS A 62 -1.34 -1.93 -8.98
N GLY A 63 -1.19 -1.57 -7.70
CA GLY A 63 -2.23 -0.88 -6.93
C GLY A 63 -3.12 -1.80 -6.08
N ASN A 64 -3.00 -3.12 -6.25
CA ASN A 64 -3.84 -4.07 -5.52
C ASN A 64 -3.55 -4.06 -4.02
N HIS A 65 -4.60 -4.22 -3.22
CA HIS A 65 -4.54 -4.31 -1.77
C HIS A 65 -4.53 -5.76 -1.23
N HIS A 66 -4.79 -6.75 -2.10
CA HIS A 66 -4.62 -8.17 -1.76
C HIS A 66 -3.13 -8.53 -1.75
N VAL A 67 -2.44 -8.07 -0.71
CA VAL A 67 -1.00 -8.28 -0.52
C VAL A 67 -0.70 -8.90 0.83
N LEU A 68 0.30 -9.77 0.85
CA LEU A 68 0.90 -10.30 2.07
C LEU A 68 2.17 -9.51 2.36
N GLN A 69 2.17 -8.70 3.43
CA GLN A 69 3.35 -7.95 3.84
C GLN A 69 4.27 -8.85 4.67
N LEU A 70 5.43 -9.14 4.12
CA LEU A 70 6.46 -9.92 4.78
C LEU A 70 7.59 -9.01 5.24
N SER A 71 7.97 -9.12 6.51
CA SER A 71 9.10 -8.37 7.07
C SER A 71 9.81 -9.19 8.14
N ARG A 72 11.01 -8.74 8.52
CA ARG A 72 11.82 -9.36 9.58
C ARG A 72 12.09 -8.36 10.69
N ILE A 73 12.13 -8.86 11.93
CA ILE A 73 12.58 -8.09 13.11
C ILE A 73 13.87 -8.69 13.67
N THR A 74 13.84 -9.95 14.13
CA THR A 74 14.95 -10.57 14.87
C THR A 74 15.69 -11.68 14.12
N GLY A 75 15.55 -11.78 12.79
CA GLY A 75 16.37 -12.68 11.97
C GLY A 75 15.61 -13.51 10.93
N TYR A 76 14.34 -13.79 11.16
CA TYR A 76 13.48 -14.56 10.25
C TYR A 76 12.33 -13.70 9.71
N ILE A 77 11.82 -14.09 8.55
CA ILE A 77 10.69 -13.43 7.89
C ILE A 77 9.39 -13.91 8.53
N GLN A 78 8.50 -12.97 8.81
CA GLN A 78 7.15 -13.22 9.31
C GLN A 78 6.15 -12.37 8.54
N ASP A 79 4.89 -12.82 8.54
CA ASP A 79 3.77 -11.99 8.14
C ASP A 79 3.57 -10.86 9.17
N VAL A 80 3.49 -9.63 8.66
CA VAL A 80 3.25 -8.41 9.45
C VAL A 80 1.85 -8.41 10.05
N SER A 81 0.87 -9.10 9.44
CA SER A 81 -0.50 -9.19 9.98
C SER A 81 -0.54 -9.83 11.38
N GLY A 82 0.36 -10.77 11.66
CA GLY A 82 0.50 -11.43 12.96
C GLY A 82 1.30 -10.64 14.00
N TRP A 83 1.75 -9.43 13.66
CA TRP A 83 2.51 -8.59 14.59
C TRP A 83 1.58 -7.83 15.53
N ASN A 84 2.03 -7.59 16.75
CA ASN A 84 1.33 -6.66 17.64
C ASN A 84 1.47 -5.20 17.15
N ALA A 85 0.62 -4.31 17.66
CA ALA A 85 0.58 -2.91 17.24
C ALA A 85 1.94 -2.20 17.38
N ALA A 86 2.70 -2.48 18.43
CA ALA A 86 4.02 -1.87 18.64
C ALA A 86 5.03 -2.25 17.55
N LYS A 87 5.07 -3.52 17.14
CA LYS A 87 5.93 -4.00 16.04
C LYS A 87 5.47 -3.45 14.67
N GLN A 88 4.17 -3.35 14.45
CA GLN A 88 3.64 -2.74 13.22
C GLN A 88 3.99 -1.25 13.14
N GLN A 89 3.91 -0.52 14.26
CA GLN A 89 4.29 0.87 14.32
C GLN A 89 5.80 1.05 14.09
N GLU A 90 6.62 0.22 14.74
CA GLU A 90 8.07 0.23 14.49
C GLU A 90 8.39 0.04 13.00
N LEU A 91 7.72 -0.88 12.29
CA LEU A 91 7.89 -1.08 10.85
C LEU A 91 7.55 0.17 10.02
N LYS A 92 6.51 0.91 10.40
CA LYS A 92 6.12 2.17 9.74
C LYS A 92 7.18 3.24 9.94
N ASP A 93 7.75 3.30 11.14
CA ASP A 93 8.76 4.29 11.51
C ASP A 93 10.17 3.94 10.95
N ARG A 94 10.35 2.74 10.37
CA ARG A 94 11.63 2.33 9.77
C ARG A 94 12.01 3.22 8.59
N LYS A 95 13.16 3.89 8.72
CA LYS A 95 13.82 4.57 7.62
C LYS A 95 14.44 3.56 6.66
N ARG A 96 14.10 3.70 5.38
CA ARG A 96 14.70 2.93 4.28
C ARG A 96 15.66 3.86 3.54
N TYR A 97 16.86 3.39 3.29
CA TYR A 97 17.90 4.16 2.59
C TYR A 97 18.10 3.56 1.20
N SER A 98 18.03 4.39 0.16
CA SER A 98 18.50 4.03 -1.17
C SER A 98 20.02 4.21 -1.20
N ILE A 99 20.75 3.17 -1.59
CA ILE A 99 22.17 3.31 -1.92
C ILE A 99 22.20 3.93 -3.31
N GLN A 100 22.81 5.12 -3.44
CA GLN A 100 23.05 5.78 -4.74
C GLN A 100 24.16 5.07 -5.51
#